data_AF-A0A7J7BYP2-F1
#
_entry.id   AF-A0A7J7BYP2-F1
#
_cell.length_a   1.000
_cell.length_b   1.000
_cell.length_c   1.000
_cell.angle_alpha   90.00
_cell.angle_beta   90.00
_cell.angle_gamma   90.00
#
_symmetry.space_group_name_H-M   'P 1'
#
loop_
_entity.id
_entity.type
_entity.pdbx_description
1 polymer ?
#
loop_
_entity_poly.entity_id
_entity_poly.type
_entity_poly.pdbx_seq_one_letter_code
_entity_poly.pdbx_strand_id
1 'polypeptide(L)'
;MAKAYYVGQFVRLKANVFTPRFEWPRKRGRAWATGRISEILPNGCLVVKFPGMLVFGEEPNFFLADPAEVEQVSFDTCAGVVGKYQHVEDFHWALRPFAITLSLYAAVKLSISIGRNVNAKLKKGRRNRGY
;
A
#
# COMPACT_ATOMS: atom_id res chain seq x y z
N MET A 1 -13.82 -22.14 15.98
CA MET A 1 -12.41 -22.44 16.35
C MET A 1 -11.70 -21.12 16.59
N ALA A 2 -10.94 -20.97 17.68
CA ALA A 2 -10.10 -19.80 17.89
C ALA A 2 -9.02 -19.77 16.80
N LYS A 3 -8.91 -18.65 16.06
CA LYS A 3 -7.94 -18.52 14.98
C LYS A 3 -6.59 -18.20 15.61
N ALA A 4 -5.59 -19.07 15.39
CA ALA A 4 -4.24 -18.84 15.87
C ALA A 4 -3.56 -17.75 15.04
N TYR A 5 -2.90 -16.81 15.73
CA TYR A 5 -2.07 -15.77 15.12
C TYR A 5 -0.60 -16.12 15.29
N TYR A 6 0.22 -15.74 14.32
CA TYR A 6 1.66 -15.99 14.30
C TYR A 6 2.44 -14.72 13.98
N VAL A 7 3.66 -14.63 14.52
CA VAL A 7 4.58 -13.53 14.23
C VAL A 7 4.83 -13.44 12.73
N GLY A 8 4.82 -12.21 12.21
CA GLY A 8 5.04 -11.91 10.81
C GLY A 8 3.78 -11.90 9.95
N GLN A 9 2.63 -12.37 10.45
CA GLN A 9 1.35 -12.24 9.76
C GLN A 9 0.84 -10.79 9.77
N PHE A 10 0.07 -10.43 8.75
CA PHE A 10 -0.57 -9.14 8.66
C PHE A 10 -1.99 -9.19 9.23
N VAL A 11 -2.35 -8.15 9.97
CA VAL A 11 -3.62 -8.00 10.64
C VAL A 11 -4.18 -6.60 10.46
N ARG A 12 -5.49 -6.49 10.47
CA ARG A 12 -6.25 -5.24 10.44
C ARG A 12 -7.39 -5.35 11.43
N LEU A 13 -7.83 -4.24 12.01
CA LEU A 13 -9.10 -4.23 12.75
C LEU A 13 -10.25 -4.64 11.84
N LYS A 14 -11.17 -5.45 12.37
CA LYS A 14 -12.38 -5.84 11.65
C LYS A 14 -13.22 -4.60 11.32
N ALA A 15 -13.94 -4.65 10.20
CA ALA A 15 -14.75 -3.52 9.74
C ALA A 15 -15.87 -3.11 10.71
N ASN A 16 -16.31 -4.03 11.57
CA ASN A 16 -17.34 -3.79 12.59
C ASN A 16 -16.80 -3.24 13.92
N VAL A 17 -15.48 -3.07 14.05
CA VAL A 17 -14.86 -2.45 15.23
C VAL A 17 -14.75 -0.94 14.99
N PHE A 18 -15.57 -0.19 15.71
CA PHE A 18 -15.60 1.28 15.65
C PHE A 18 -14.76 1.94 16.75
N THR A 19 -14.71 1.30 17.91
CA THR A 19 -13.97 1.71 19.11
C THR A 19 -13.07 0.56 19.53
N PRO A 20 -11.84 0.48 18.99
CA PRO A 20 -10.91 -0.57 19.37
C PRO A 20 -10.46 -0.39 20.82
N ARG A 21 -10.16 -1.51 21.48
CA ARG A 21 -9.66 -1.52 22.85
C ARG A 21 -8.33 -0.78 23.01
N PHE A 22 -7.49 -0.84 21.98
CA PHE A 22 -6.20 -0.18 21.90
C PHE A 22 -6.20 0.82 20.76
N GLU A 23 -5.35 1.85 20.86
CA GLU A 23 -5.18 2.80 19.77
C GLU A 23 -4.73 2.08 18.49
N TRP A 24 -5.33 2.48 17.36
CA TRP A 24 -5.03 1.89 16.08
C TRP A 24 -4.94 2.95 14.99
N PRO A 25 -3.88 2.95 14.19
CA PRO A 25 -3.71 3.96 13.16
C PRO A 25 -4.74 3.81 12.03
N ARG A 26 -5.15 4.95 11.48
CA ARG A 26 -6.06 5.05 10.34
C ARG A 26 -5.30 5.48 9.09
N LYS A 27 -5.62 4.84 7.96
CA LYS A 27 -5.17 5.31 6.64
C LYS A 27 -5.97 6.54 6.20
N ARG A 28 -5.40 7.31 5.26
CA ARG A 28 -6.14 8.34 4.51
C ARG A 28 -7.39 7.68 3.90
N GLY A 29 -8.58 8.12 4.30
CA GLY A 29 -9.86 7.54 3.86
C GLY A 29 -10.63 6.72 4.92
N ARG A 30 -10.39 6.94 6.23
CA ARG A 30 -11.10 6.30 7.38
C ARG A 30 -10.93 4.78 7.53
N ALA A 31 -10.31 4.09 6.59
CA ALA A 31 -10.01 2.67 6.73
C ALA A 31 -8.93 2.42 7.80
N TRP A 32 -9.10 1.35 8.59
CA TRP A 32 -8.08 0.89 9.51
C TRP A 32 -6.80 0.48 8.76
N ALA A 33 -5.64 0.87 9.30
CA ALA A 33 -4.37 0.44 8.73
C ALA A 33 -4.15 -1.06 8.93
N THR A 34 -3.45 -1.69 8.00
CA THR A 34 -2.96 -3.07 8.15
C THR A 34 -1.56 -3.00 8.74
N GLY A 35 -1.30 -3.78 9.76
CA GLY A 35 0.02 -3.90 10.37
C GLY A 35 0.50 -5.35 10.37
N ARG A 36 1.78 -5.55 10.69
CA ARG A 36 2.44 -6.84 10.79
C ARG A 36 2.68 -7.17 12.25
N ILE A 37 2.29 -8.37 12.69
CA ILE A 37 2.56 -8.85 14.05
C ILE A 37 4.08 -8.95 14.24
N SER A 38 4.61 -8.22 15.21
CA SER A 38 6.02 -8.30 15.63
C SER A 38 6.21 -9.27 16.79
N GLU A 39 5.25 -9.32 17.71
CA GLU A 39 5.32 -10.13 18.93
C GLU A 39 3.92 -10.53 19.40
N ILE A 40 3.83 -11.65 20.12
CA ILE A 40 2.61 -12.11 20.79
C ILE A 40 2.91 -12.17 22.28
N LEU A 41 2.20 -11.37 23.07
CA LEU A 41 2.42 -11.28 24.51
C LEU A 41 1.85 -12.51 25.25
N PRO A 42 2.32 -12.82 26.46
CA PRO A 42 1.81 -13.97 27.24
C PRO A 42 0.31 -13.91 27.56
N ASN A 43 -0.27 -12.70 27.60
CA ASN A 43 -1.71 -12.48 27.79
C ASN A 43 -2.53 -12.67 26.49
N GLY A 44 -1.89 -13.03 25.37
CA GLY A 44 -2.50 -13.21 24.06
C GLY A 44 -2.60 -11.93 23.22
N CYS A 45 -2.31 -10.75 23.77
CA CYS A 45 -2.33 -9.51 22.99
C CYS A 45 -1.23 -9.51 21.93
N LEU A 46 -1.51 -8.87 20.80
CA LEU A 46 -0.60 -8.79 19.66
C LEU A 46 0.13 -7.44 19.68
N VAL A 47 1.45 -7.45 19.51
CA VAL A 47 2.21 -6.24 19.19
C VAL A 47 2.30 -6.15 17.67
N VAL A 48 1.87 -5.03 17.11
CA VAL A 48 1.71 -4.85 15.66
C VAL A 48 2.48 -3.62 15.21
N LYS A 49 3.31 -3.79 14.17
CA LYS A 49 4.06 -2.70 13.54
C LYS A 49 3.47 -2.32 12.18
N PHE A 50 3.60 -1.06 11.76
CA PHE A 50 3.01 -0.58 10.50
C PHE A 50 4.08 -0.06 9.52
N PRO A 51 4.84 -0.93 8.85
CA PRO A 51 6.00 -0.50 8.07
C PRO A 51 5.64 0.25 6.77
N GLY A 52 4.40 0.13 6.31
CA GLY A 52 3.83 0.92 5.20
C GLY A 52 3.47 2.36 5.57
N MET A 53 3.43 2.71 6.86
CA MET A 53 3.19 4.07 7.29
C MET A 53 4.52 4.81 7.44
N LEU A 54 4.63 5.94 6.75
CA LEU A 54 5.74 6.86 6.95
C LEU A 54 5.47 7.67 8.21
N VAL A 55 6.23 7.39 9.26
CA VAL A 55 6.22 8.15 10.52
C VAL A 55 7.41 9.11 10.45
N PHE A 56 7.18 10.39 10.70
CA PHE A 56 8.25 11.39 10.80
C PHE A 56 8.70 11.47 12.26
N GLY A 57 10.00 11.31 12.53
CA GLY A 57 10.57 11.37 13.89
C GLY A 57 10.76 10.00 14.54
N GLU A 58 10.96 9.99 15.86
CA GLU A 58 11.23 8.78 16.67
C GLU A 58 9.96 8.17 17.31
N GLU A 59 8.77 8.44 16.76
CA GLU A 59 7.57 7.84 17.32
C GLU A 59 7.56 6.32 17.09
N PRO A 60 7.42 5.51 18.16
CA PRO A 60 7.39 4.07 18.05
C PRO A 60 6.13 3.64 17.30
N ASN A 61 6.33 3.01 16.14
CA ASN A 61 5.24 2.58 15.26
C ASN A 61 4.69 1.20 15.64
N PHE A 62 4.57 0.94 16.94
CA PHE A 62 4.12 -0.32 17.55
C PHE A 62 2.83 -0.08 18.33
N PHE A 63 1.80 -0.85 18.02
CA PHE A 63 0.51 -0.75 18.66
C PHE A 63 0.07 -2.11 19.18
N LEU A 64 -0.70 -2.10 20.26
CA LEU A 64 -1.32 -3.31 20.78
C LEU A 64 -2.60 -3.63 20.01
N ALA A 65 -2.89 -4.91 19.87
CA ALA A 65 -4.12 -5.40 19.26
C ALA A 65 -4.73 -6.51 20.13
N ASP A 66 -6.04 -6.45 20.28
CA ASP A 66 -6.82 -7.57 20.80
C ASP A 66 -7.05 -8.59 19.68
N PRO A 67 -6.64 -9.86 19.84
CA PRO A 67 -6.92 -10.93 18.85
C PRO A 67 -8.39 -11.06 18.45
N ALA A 68 -9.32 -10.67 19.35
CA ALA A 68 -10.75 -10.71 19.09
C ALA A 68 -11.24 -9.60 18.15
N GLU A 69 -10.52 -8.47 18.08
CA GLU A 69 -10.91 -7.29 17.29
C GLU A 69 -10.24 -7.26 15.91
N VAL A 70 -9.17 -8.01 15.72
CA VAL A 70 -8.44 -8.07 14.45
C VAL A 70 -8.86 -9.24 13.57
N GLU A 71 -8.62 -9.07 12.27
CA GLU A 71 -8.69 -10.09 11.25
C GLU A 71 -7.34 -10.22 10.54
N GLN A 72 -6.98 -11.45 10.18
CA GLN A 72 -5.80 -11.71 9.36
C GLN A 72 -6.04 -11.23 7.93
N VAL A 73 -5.09 -10.48 7.40
CA VAL A 73 -5.06 -10.04 6.00
C VAL A 73 -3.89 -10.71 5.31
N SER A 74 -4.16 -11.44 4.24
CA SER A 74 -3.15 -11.97 3.33
C SER A 74 -3.42 -11.54 1.90
N PHE A 75 -2.39 -11.61 1.06
CA PHE A 75 -2.50 -11.32 -0.36
C PHE A 75 -3.63 -12.12 -1.06
N ASP A 76 -3.84 -13.37 -0.65
CA ASP A 76 -4.88 -14.25 -1.21
C ASP A 76 -6.29 -13.86 -0.76
N THR A 77 -6.41 -13.30 0.44
CA THR A 77 -7.70 -12.81 0.98
C THR A 77 -8.09 -11.42 0.45
N CYS A 78 -7.16 -10.70 -0.19
CA CYS A 78 -7.43 -9.38 -0.74
C CYS A 78 -8.26 -9.47 -2.04
N ALA A 79 -9.43 -8.81 -2.04
CA ALA A 79 -10.27 -8.73 -3.22
C ALA A 79 -9.66 -7.82 -4.30
N GLY A 80 -9.46 -8.37 -5.50
CA GLY A 80 -9.02 -7.64 -6.67
C GLY A 80 -7.59 -7.11 -6.62
N VAL A 81 -7.18 -6.46 -7.72
CA VAL A 81 -5.81 -5.93 -7.89
C VAL A 81 -5.52 -4.78 -6.93
N VAL A 82 -6.53 -3.94 -6.65
CA VAL A 82 -6.40 -2.78 -5.75
C VAL A 82 -6.10 -3.22 -4.31
N GLY A 83 -6.83 -4.20 -3.79
CA GLY A 83 -6.60 -4.71 -2.43
C GLY A 83 -5.22 -5.35 -2.30
N LYS A 84 -4.80 -6.10 -3.32
CA LYS A 84 -3.46 -6.71 -3.41
C LYS A 84 -2.36 -5.65 -3.42
N TYR A 85 -2.52 -4.58 -4.20
CA TYR A 85 -1.59 -3.47 -4.22
C TYR A 85 -1.51 -2.76 -2.85
N GLN A 86 -2.66 -2.47 -2.23
CA GLN A 86 -2.70 -1.86 -0.90
C GLN A 86 -2.04 -2.74 0.17
N HIS A 87 -2.20 -4.06 0.08
CA HIS A 87 -1.51 -4.98 0.98
C HIS A 87 0.00 -4.89 0.80
N VAL A 88 0.49 -4.78 -0.43
CA VAL A 88 1.92 -4.59 -0.72
C VAL A 88 2.42 -3.26 -0.19
N GLU A 89 1.67 -2.15 -0.37
CA GLU A 89 2.01 -0.84 0.23
C GLU A 89 2.19 -0.92 1.76
N ASP A 90 1.44 -1.79 2.44
CA ASP A 90 1.55 -1.98 3.89
C ASP A 90 2.87 -2.62 4.34
N PHE A 91 3.64 -3.23 3.42
CA PHE A 91 4.97 -3.77 3.72
C PHE A 91 6.04 -2.68 3.80
N HIS A 92 5.94 -1.63 2.99
CA HIS A 92 7.00 -0.62 2.88
C HIS A 92 6.47 0.72 2.36
N TRP A 93 6.68 1.78 3.14
CA TRP A 93 6.22 3.14 2.83
C TRP A 93 6.66 3.64 1.43
N ALA A 94 7.85 3.26 0.96
CA ALA A 94 8.42 3.78 -0.30
C ALA A 94 7.74 3.26 -1.57
N LEU A 95 6.87 2.25 -1.47
CA LEU A 95 6.19 1.69 -2.63
C LEU A 95 5.27 2.70 -3.33
N ARG A 96 4.65 3.60 -2.56
CA ARG A 96 3.81 4.68 -3.08
C ARG A 96 4.61 5.73 -3.85
N PRO A 97 5.61 6.39 -3.25
CA PRO A 97 6.51 7.28 -3.99
C PRO A 97 7.10 6.63 -5.24
N PHE A 98 7.53 5.37 -5.14
CA PHE A 98 8.11 4.64 -6.27
C PHE A 98 7.11 4.42 -7.42
N ALA A 99 5.87 4.04 -7.13
CA ALA A 99 4.85 3.89 -8.16
C ALA A 99 4.53 5.21 -8.86
N ILE A 100 4.47 6.31 -8.10
CA ILE A 100 4.25 7.66 -8.65
C ILE A 100 5.40 8.05 -9.58
N THR A 101 6.65 7.89 -9.17
CA THR A 101 7.81 8.25 -10.02
C THR A 101 7.85 7.41 -11.29
N LEU A 102 7.57 6.11 -11.20
CA LEU A 102 7.50 5.23 -12.37
C LEU A 102 6.39 5.65 -13.34
N SER A 103 5.20 6.00 -12.83
CA SER A 103 4.08 6.47 -13.67
C SER A 103 4.39 7.79 -14.38
N LEU A 104 5.03 8.73 -13.68
CA LEU A 104 5.41 10.02 -14.24
C LEU A 104 6.49 9.85 -15.32
N TYR A 105 7.50 9.02 -15.02
CA TYR A 105 8.55 8.70 -15.97
C TYR A 105 7.98 8.08 -17.25
N ALA A 106 7.08 7.10 -17.11
CA ALA A 106 6.41 6.46 -18.24
C ALA A 106 5.61 7.48 -19.08
N ALA A 107 4.82 8.35 -18.42
CA ALA A 107 4.03 9.38 -19.09
C ALA A 107 4.91 10.35 -19.89
N VAL A 108 6.03 10.80 -19.33
CA VAL A 108 7.00 11.67 -20.01
C VAL A 108 7.63 10.98 -21.22
N LYS A 109 8.04 9.71 -21.09
CA LYS A 109 8.67 8.98 -22.21
C LYS A 109 7.68 8.73 -23.35
N LEU A 110 6.43 8.40 -23.01
CA LEU A 110 5.36 8.21 -24.00
C LEU A 110 5.05 9.52 -24.75
N SER A 111 4.90 10.64 -24.04
CA SER A 111 4.61 11.94 -24.67
C SER A 111 5.74 12.39 -25.61
N ILE A 112 7.01 12.21 -25.20
CA ILE A 112 8.17 12.50 -26.05
C ILE A 112 8.19 11.59 -27.29
N SER A 113 7.92 10.29 -27.13
CA SER A 113 7.92 9.34 -28.25
C SER A 113 6.84 9.68 -29.29
N ILE A 114 5.62 9.96 -28.84
CA ILE A 114 4.50 10.38 -29.70
C ILE A 114 4.85 11.68 -30.42
N GLY A 115 5.37 12.68 -29.69
CA GLY A 115 5.78 13.95 -30.28
C GLY A 115 6.87 13.80 -31.35
N ARG A 116 7.88 12.96 -31.12
CA ARG A 116 8.92 12.64 -32.10
C ARG A 116 8.35 11.96 -33.34
N ASN A 117 7.42 11.03 -33.18
CA ASN A 117 6.78 10.31 -34.29
C ASN A 117 5.91 11.23 -35.15
N VAL A 118 5.09 12.09 -34.52
CA VAL A 118 4.27 13.08 -35.23
C VAL A 118 5.14 14.08 -36.01
N ASN A 119 6.22 14.58 -35.39
CA ASN A 119 7.16 15.48 -36.05
C ASN A 119 7.86 14.80 -37.25
N ALA A 120 8.24 13.52 -37.11
CA ALA A 120 8.82 12.75 -38.21
C ALA A 120 7.83 12.57 -39.37
N LYS A 121 6.55 12.27 -39.08
CA LYS A 121 5.49 12.17 -40.11
C LYS A 121 5.23 13.51 -40.80
N LEU A 122 5.19 14.62 -40.06
CA LEU A 122 5.04 15.98 -40.61
C LEU A 122 6.21 16.35 -41.53
N LYS A 123 7.45 16.07 -41.12
CA LYS A 123 8.65 16.32 -41.94
C LYS A 123 8.63 15.47 -43.22
N LYS A 124 8.26 14.19 -43.14
CA LYS A 124 8.13 13.31 -44.31
C LYS A 124 7.03 13.77 -45.27
N GLY A 125 5.87 14.20 -44.73
CA GLY A 125 4.76 14.73 -45.53
C GLY A 125 5.01 16.11 -46.16
N ARG A 126 5.89 16.94 -45.59
CA ARG A 126 6.38 18.18 -46.23
C ARG A 126 7.36 17.88 -47.36
N ARG A 127 8.27 16.91 -47.16
CA ARG A 127 9.26 16.52 -48.18
C ARG A 127 8.62 15.87 -49.41
N ASN A 128 7.51 15.15 -49.23
CA ASN A 128 6.74 14.57 -50.35
C ASN A 128 5.83 15.58 -51.09
N ARG A 129 5.65 16.81 -50.58
CA ARG A 129 4.83 17.88 -51.20
C ARG A 129 5.66 18.99 -51.85
N GLY A 130 6.99 18.87 -51.84
CA GLY A 130 7.88 19.72 -52.61
C GLY A 130 8.10 19.13 -54.00
N TYR A 131 7.11 19.30 -54.88
CA TYR A 131 7.20 19.29 -56.34
C TYR A 131 6.23 20.36 -56.84
#